data_AF-A0A376KPB4-F1
#
_entry.id   AF-A0A376KPB4-F1
#
_cell.length_a   1.000
_cell.length_b   1.000
_cell.length_c   1.000
_cell.angle_alpha   90.00
_cell.angle_beta   90.00
_cell.angle_gamma   90.00
#
_symmetry.space_group_name_H-M   'P 1'
#
loop_
_entity.id
_entity.type
_entity.pdbx_description
1 polymer ?
#
loop_
_entity_poly.entity_id
_entity_poly.type
_entity_poly.pdbx_seq_one_letter_code
_entity_poly.pdbx_strand_id
1 'polypeptide(L)'
;MERKKRPQTRYQLYGELALAQRVLRDFADAELDRIRVDSRLTYEALLEFTSEYIPEMTSKLEHYTGRQPIFDLFDVENEIQRALERKVELKSGGYLIIDQTEAMTTVDINTGAFVGHRNLDDTIFNTNIEATQAIARPVTVAQSGRDYHY
;
A
#
# COMPACT_ATOMS: atom_id res chain seq x y z
N MET A 1 58.21 11.72 14.78
CA MET A 1 57.10 11.33 15.69
C MET A 1 55.80 11.81 15.06
N GLU A 2 55.07 10.87 14.46
CA GLU A 2 53.90 11.13 13.62
C GLU A 2 52.62 11.14 14.48
N ARG A 3 51.79 12.18 14.32
CA ARG A 3 50.52 12.33 15.05
C ARG A 3 49.51 11.30 14.50
N LYS A 4 49.22 10.25 15.26
CA LYS A 4 48.13 9.31 14.98
C LYS A 4 46.79 10.07 14.89
N LYS A 5 46.22 10.13 13.69
CA LYS A 5 44.84 10.61 13.47
C LYS A 5 43.86 9.67 14.19
N ARG A 6 43.03 10.25 15.05
CA ARG A 6 41.88 9.55 15.65
C ARG A 6 40.89 9.19 14.54
N PRO A 7 40.35 7.96 14.48
CA PRO A 7 39.24 7.67 13.58
C PRO A 7 38.05 8.52 14.03
N GLN A 8 37.57 9.39 13.14
CA GLN A 8 36.28 10.02 13.30
C GLN A 8 35.23 8.93 13.13
N THR A 9 34.72 8.41 14.24
CA THR A 9 33.50 7.60 14.22
C THR A 9 32.37 8.52 13.76
N ARG A 10 31.93 8.36 12.51
CA ARG A 10 30.65 8.91 12.06
C ARG A 10 29.57 8.18 12.84
N TYR A 11 29.07 8.78 13.91
CA TYR A 11 27.79 8.39 14.46
C TYR A 11 26.75 8.79 13.43
N GLN A 12 26.14 7.80 12.77
CA GLN A 12 24.93 8.03 12.01
C GLN A 12 23.85 8.34 13.06
N LEU A 13 23.61 9.64 13.28
CA LEU A 13 22.41 10.10 13.96
C LEU A 13 21.24 9.46 13.22
N TYR A 14 20.48 8.62 13.93
CA TYR A 14 19.28 7.89 13.51
C TYR A 14 18.79 8.29 12.11
N GLY A 15 19.13 7.48 11.11
CA GLY A 15 18.65 7.68 9.74
C GLY A 15 17.13 7.59 9.68
N GLU A 16 16.52 8.15 8.63
CA GLU A 16 15.10 7.91 8.36
C GLU A 16 14.82 6.40 8.39
N LEU A 17 13.76 6.02 9.10
CA LEU A 17 13.34 4.63 9.19
C LEU A 17 13.09 4.07 7.79
N ALA A 18 13.58 2.86 7.54
CA ALA A 18 13.25 2.14 6.31
C ALA A 18 11.72 1.99 6.20
N LEU A 19 11.19 1.93 4.98
CA LEU A 19 9.74 1.89 4.73
C LEU A 19 9.04 0.83 5.60
N ALA A 20 9.61 -0.37 5.69
CA ALA A 20 9.04 -1.46 6.48
C ALA A 20 8.96 -1.14 7.98
N GLN A 21 9.95 -0.44 8.55
CA GLN A 21 9.95 0.00 9.95
C GLN A 21 8.90 1.09 10.19
N ARG A 22 8.75 2.02 9.23
CA ARG A 22 7.69 3.05 9.27
C ARG A 22 6.31 2.42 9.26
N VAL A 23 6.08 1.46 8.36
CA VAL A 23 4.81 0.73 8.28
C VAL A 23 4.51 0.05 9.62
N LEU A 24 5.46 -0.69 10.21
CA LEU A 24 5.21 -1.33 11.51
C LEU A 24 4.86 -0.31 12.61
N ARG A 25 5.57 0.81 12.68
CA ARG A 25 5.27 1.89 13.62
C ARG A 25 3.86 2.45 13.43
N ASP A 26 3.44 2.68 12.19
CA ASP A 26 2.13 3.24 11.89
C ASP A 26 0.97 2.25 12.21
N PHE A 27 1.28 0.96 12.34
CA PHE A 27 0.35 -0.09 12.76
C PHE A 27 0.56 -0.58 14.20
N ALA A 28 1.34 0.13 15.03
CA ALA A 28 1.68 -0.31 16.38
C ALA A 28 0.43 -0.58 17.26
N ASP A 29 -0.60 0.25 17.13
CA ASP A 29 -1.86 0.14 17.87
C ASP A 29 -2.90 -0.77 17.20
N ALA A 30 -2.58 -1.37 16.05
CA ALA A 30 -3.50 -2.22 15.33
C ALA A 30 -3.54 -3.64 15.91
N GLU A 31 -4.75 -4.20 16.03
CA GLU A 31 -4.96 -5.61 16.37
C GLU A 31 -4.57 -6.49 15.18
N LEU A 32 -3.29 -6.84 15.13
CA LEU A 32 -2.71 -7.73 14.11
C LEU A 32 -2.53 -9.15 14.64
N ASP A 33 -2.90 -10.15 13.84
CA ASP A 33 -2.64 -11.55 14.16
C ASP A 33 -1.19 -11.96 13.84
N ARG A 34 -0.70 -11.60 12.64
CA ARG A 34 0.62 -12.01 12.12
C ARG A 34 1.19 -10.97 11.15
N ILE A 35 2.51 -10.84 11.15
CA ILE A 35 3.28 -10.03 10.21
C ILE A 35 4.24 -10.95 9.46
N ARG A 36 4.04 -11.15 8.16
CA ARG A 36 4.85 -12.06 7.34
C ARG A 36 5.81 -11.31 6.45
N VAL A 37 7.07 -11.75 6.44
CA VAL A 37 8.16 -11.16 5.65
C VAL A 37 8.89 -12.27 4.90
N ASP A 38 8.98 -12.20 3.58
CA ASP A 38 9.67 -13.18 2.72
C ASP A 38 11.16 -12.89 2.51
N SER A 39 11.59 -11.64 2.75
CA SER A 39 13.00 -11.27 2.75
C SER A 39 13.63 -11.53 4.12
N ARG A 40 14.62 -12.42 4.15
CA ARG A 40 15.38 -12.73 5.37
C ARG A 40 16.06 -11.50 5.98
N LEU A 41 16.70 -10.69 5.14
CA LEU A 41 17.39 -9.47 5.57
C LEU A 41 16.41 -8.48 6.21
N THR A 42 15.25 -8.30 5.58
CA THR A 42 14.21 -7.40 6.09
C THR A 42 13.62 -7.93 7.39
N TYR A 43 13.36 -9.24 7.48
CA TYR A 43 12.87 -9.88 8.70
C TYR A 43 13.82 -9.65 9.88
N GLU A 44 15.12 -9.85 9.70
CA GLU A 44 16.11 -9.64 10.77
C GLU A 44 16.17 -8.17 11.21
N ALA A 45 16.16 -7.23 10.27
CA ALA A 45 16.13 -5.80 10.59
C ALA A 45 14.85 -5.37 11.33
N LEU A 46 13.69 -5.94 10.97
CA LEU A 46 12.43 -5.68 11.66
C LEU A 46 12.36 -6.37 13.03
N LEU A 47 12.99 -7.53 13.18
CA LEU A 47 13.06 -8.22 14.46
C LEU A 47 13.86 -7.39 15.49
N GLU A 48 15.02 -6.87 15.09
CA GLU A 48 15.82 -5.96 15.92
C GLU A 48 15.02 -4.70 16.27
N PHE A 49 14.44 -4.04 15.26
CA PHE A 49 13.63 -2.83 15.45
C PHE A 49 12.45 -3.03 16.39
N THR A 50 11.63 -4.09 16.18
CA THR A 50 10.47 -4.33 17.04
C THR A 50 10.87 -4.72 18.45
N SER A 51 11.96 -5.48 18.62
CA SER A 51 12.43 -5.87 19.96
C SER A 51 12.85 -4.66 20.82
N GLU A 52 13.33 -3.60 20.18
CA GLU A 52 13.77 -2.38 20.84
C GLU A 52 12.64 -1.36 21.02
N TYR A 53 11.75 -1.22 20.03
CA TYR A 53 10.79 -0.12 19.96
C TYR A 53 9.32 -0.52 20.14
N ILE A 54 8.92 -1.74 19.74
CA ILE A 54 7.52 -2.22 19.76
C ILE A 54 7.49 -3.72 20.11
N PRO A 55 7.85 -4.13 21.34
CA PRO A 55 8.07 -5.53 21.67
C PRO A 55 6.81 -6.41 21.52
N GLU A 56 5.61 -5.82 21.61
CA GLU A 56 4.35 -6.52 21.43
C GLU A 56 4.22 -7.10 20.02
N MET A 57 4.77 -6.40 19.01
CA MET A 57 4.77 -6.85 17.61
C MET A 57 5.80 -7.94 17.33
N THR A 58 6.91 -8.01 18.09
CA THR A 58 7.99 -8.98 17.85
C THR A 58 7.48 -10.42 17.84
N SER A 59 6.54 -10.76 18.73
CA SER A 59 5.92 -12.09 18.79
C SER A 59 5.07 -12.46 17.56
N LYS A 60 4.65 -11.45 16.79
CA LYS A 60 3.79 -11.58 15.62
C LYS A 60 4.58 -11.65 14.30
N LEU A 61 5.89 -11.36 14.32
CA LEU A 61 6.75 -11.43 13.14
C LEU A 61 7.08 -12.88 12.77
N GLU A 62 6.86 -13.23 11.50
CA GLU A 62 7.15 -14.54 10.92
C GLU A 62 7.98 -14.38 9.63
N HIS A 63 9.12 -15.07 9.55
CA HIS A 63 9.85 -15.20 8.29
C HIS A 63 9.16 -16.24 7.41
N TYR A 64 8.57 -15.78 6.33
CA TYR A 64 7.88 -16.63 5.38
C TYR A 64 8.87 -17.27 4.40
N THR A 65 8.85 -18.59 4.32
CA THR A 65 9.77 -19.39 3.47
C THR A 65 9.02 -20.33 2.54
N GLY A 66 7.71 -20.11 2.35
CA GLY A 66 6.89 -20.93 1.46
C GLY A 66 7.31 -20.78 0.00
N ARG A 67 7.03 -21.82 -0.80
CA ARG A 67 7.40 -21.86 -2.23
C ARG A 67 6.55 -20.92 -3.09
N GLN A 68 5.33 -20.62 -2.64
CA GLN A 68 4.43 -19.69 -3.30
C GLN A 68 4.67 -18.27 -2.77
N PRO A 69 4.71 -17.22 -3.62
CA PRO A 69 4.82 -15.82 -3.16
C PRO A 69 3.72 -15.44 -2.15
N ILE A 70 4.05 -14.56 -1.18
CA ILE A 70 3.10 -14.15 -0.13
C ILE A 70 1.84 -13.51 -0.75
N PHE A 71 2.00 -12.65 -1.75
CA PHE A 71 0.86 -11.92 -2.33
C PHE A 71 -0.12 -12.85 -3.04
N ASP A 72 0.37 -13.89 -3.71
CA ASP A 72 -0.46 -14.91 -4.36
C ASP A 72 -1.30 -15.70 -3.34
N LEU A 73 -0.77 -15.95 -2.14
CA LEU A 73 -1.51 -16.68 -1.10
C LEU A 73 -2.75 -15.92 -0.59
N PHE A 74 -2.72 -14.59 -0.68
CA PHE A 74 -3.76 -13.72 -0.13
C PHE A 74 -4.52 -12.94 -1.20
N ASP A 75 -4.36 -13.31 -2.48
CA ASP A 75 -4.97 -12.64 -3.64
C ASP A 75 -4.67 -11.13 -3.72
N VAL A 76 -3.57 -10.70 -3.07
CA VAL A 76 -3.19 -9.29 -2.97
C VAL A 76 -2.74 -8.76 -4.32
N GLU A 77 -2.11 -9.60 -5.16
CA GLU A 77 -1.66 -9.20 -6.50
C GLU A 77 -2.84 -8.75 -7.37
N ASN A 78 -3.95 -9.49 -7.36
CA ASN A 78 -5.15 -9.12 -8.11
C ASN A 78 -5.78 -7.82 -7.59
N GLU A 79 -5.80 -7.61 -6.28
CA GLU A 79 -6.27 -6.35 -5.70
C GLU A 79 -5.34 -5.17 -6.00
N ILE A 80 -4.02 -5.38 -6.04
CA ILE A 80 -3.04 -4.36 -6.48
C ILE A 80 -3.26 -4.02 -7.95
N GLN A 81 -3.42 -5.01 -8.82
CA GLN A 81 -3.68 -4.77 -10.25
C GLN A 81 -4.98 -3.98 -10.43
N ARG A 82 -6.06 -4.37 -9.73
CA ARG A 82 -7.32 -3.61 -9.72
C ARG A 82 -7.17 -2.19 -9.20
N ALA A 83 -6.34 -1.97 -8.17
CA ALA A 83 -6.08 -0.63 -7.64
C ALA A 83 -5.25 0.23 -8.61
N LEU A 84 -4.45 -0.40 -9.48
CA LEU A 84 -3.68 0.23 -10.55
C LEU A 84 -4.49 0.45 -11.83
N GLU A 85 -5.62 -0.24 -11.98
CA GLU A 85 -6.48 -0.09 -13.15
C GLU A 85 -7.08 1.32 -13.20
N ARG A 86 -6.86 1.98 -14.34
CA ARG A 86 -7.49 3.27 -14.66
C ARG A 86 -9.02 3.20 -14.62
N LYS A 87 -9.61 2.02 -14.86
CA LYS A 87 -11.06 1.78 -14.89
C LYS A 87 -11.47 0.91 -13.71
N VAL A 88 -12.45 1.36 -12.92
CA VAL A 88 -13.00 0.58 -11.80
C VAL A 88 -14.46 0.23 -12.12
N GLU A 89 -14.76 -1.06 -12.26
CA GLU A 89 -16.13 -1.54 -12.50
C GLU A 89 -17.00 -1.43 -11.23
N LEU A 90 -18.25 -1.03 -11.39
CA LEU A 90 -19.26 -0.94 -10.33
C LEU A 90 -20.22 -2.13 -10.37
N LYS A 91 -20.80 -2.50 -9.23
CA LYS A 91 -21.72 -3.65 -9.12
C LYS A 91 -22.98 -3.48 -9.95
N SER A 92 -23.42 -2.24 -10.09
CA SER A 92 -24.54 -1.81 -10.95
C SER A 92 -24.27 -1.98 -12.46
N GLY A 93 -23.04 -2.30 -12.87
CA GLY A 93 -22.63 -2.38 -14.28
C GLY A 93 -22.14 -1.06 -14.87
N GLY A 94 -22.11 0.01 -14.06
CA GLY A 94 -21.38 1.23 -14.35
C GLY A 94 -19.87 1.09 -14.11
N TYR A 95 -19.12 2.16 -14.32
CA TYR A 95 -17.67 2.19 -14.05
C TYR A 95 -17.15 3.59 -13.78
N LEU A 96 -16.03 3.68 -13.07
CA LEU A 96 -15.23 4.88 -12.88
C LEU A 96 -14.03 4.88 -13.82
N ILE A 97 -13.61 6.06 -14.28
CA ILE A 97 -12.30 6.29 -14.88
C ILE A 97 -11.54 7.26 -13.99
N ILE A 98 -10.35 6.86 -13.52
CA ILE A 98 -9.49 7.68 -12.66
C ILE A 98 -8.25 8.07 -13.46
N ASP A 99 -8.12 9.36 -13.77
CA ASP A 99 -6.99 9.92 -14.52
C ASP A 99 -6.18 10.88 -13.65
N GLN A 100 -4.92 10.53 -13.41
CA GLN A 100 -3.98 11.40 -12.71
C GLN A 100 -3.22 12.28 -13.71
N THR A 101 -3.29 13.59 -13.52
CA THR A 101 -2.50 14.59 -14.23
C THR A 101 -1.56 15.29 -13.24
N GLU A 102 -0.69 16.19 -13.74
CA GLU A 102 0.31 16.86 -12.90
C GLU A 102 -0.30 17.72 -11.78
N ALA A 103 -1.45 18.34 -12.02
CA ALA A 103 -2.07 19.27 -11.09
C ALA A 103 -3.31 18.71 -10.38
N MET A 104 -3.92 17.65 -10.91
CA MET A 104 -5.18 17.11 -10.39
C MET A 104 -5.43 15.66 -10.78
N THR A 105 -6.30 15.00 -10.02
CA THR A 105 -6.87 13.70 -10.37
C THR A 105 -8.32 13.91 -10.80
N THR A 106 -8.68 13.42 -11.98
CA THR A 106 -10.04 13.45 -12.53
C THR A 106 -10.70 12.10 -12.31
N VAL A 107 -11.96 12.09 -11.89
CA VAL A 107 -12.75 10.87 -11.72
C VAL A 107 -14.06 11.01 -12.48
N ASP A 108 -14.24 10.22 -13.53
CA ASP A 108 -15.46 10.19 -14.34
C ASP A 108 -16.32 8.98 -13.98
N ILE A 109 -17.60 9.21 -13.64
CA ILE A 109 -18.56 8.15 -13.30
C ILE A 109 -19.47 7.90 -14.49
N ASN A 110 -19.57 6.64 -14.90
CA ASN A 110 -20.46 6.20 -15.99
C ASN A 110 -21.44 5.15 -15.45
N THR A 111 -22.72 5.30 -15.75
CA THR A 111 -23.78 4.37 -15.30
C THR A 111 -23.84 3.06 -16.10
N GLY A 112 -23.00 2.92 -17.14
CA GLY A 112 -22.96 1.73 -18.00
C GLY A 112 -24.21 1.57 -18.88
N ALA A 113 -24.22 0.52 -19.70
CA ALA A 113 -25.37 0.20 -20.56
C ALA A 113 -26.45 -0.56 -19.77
N PHE A 114 -27.07 0.07 -18.77
CA PHE A 114 -28.23 -0.53 -18.11
C PHE A 114 -29.52 -0.14 -18.85
N VAL A 115 -30.18 -1.14 -19.44
CA VAL A 115 -31.40 -1.01 -20.24
C VAL A 115 -32.45 -1.94 -19.62
N GLY A 116 -33.35 -1.41 -18.77
CA GLY A 116 -34.49 -2.20 -18.28
C GLY A 116 -35.20 -1.69 -17.03
N HIS A 117 -36.50 -1.38 -17.19
CA HIS A 117 -37.62 -1.28 -16.23
C HIS A 117 -37.49 -0.52 -14.89
N ARG A 118 -36.32 -0.04 -14.49
CA ARG A 118 -36.12 0.78 -13.28
C ARG A 118 -36.07 2.27 -13.61
N ASN A 119 -36.49 3.08 -12.65
CA ASN A 119 -36.42 4.54 -12.75
C ASN A 119 -34.95 4.97 -12.95
N LEU A 120 -34.72 5.87 -13.90
CA LEU A 120 -33.38 6.35 -14.24
C LEU A 120 -32.73 7.02 -13.03
N ASP A 121 -33.52 7.79 -12.27
CA ASP A 121 -33.05 8.50 -11.08
C ASP A 121 -32.50 7.56 -10.02
N ASP A 122 -33.17 6.42 -9.78
CA ASP A 122 -32.72 5.42 -8.81
C ASP A 122 -31.40 4.76 -9.28
N THR A 123 -31.23 4.58 -10.59
CA THR A 123 -30.01 4.00 -11.16
C THR A 123 -28.83 4.95 -10.99
N ILE A 124 -29.03 6.24 -11.28
CA ILE A 124 -28.01 7.28 -11.09
C ILE A 124 -27.64 7.38 -9.61
N PHE A 125 -28.65 7.43 -8.73
CA PHE A 125 -28.42 7.52 -7.29
C PHE A 125 -27.60 6.35 -6.77
N ASN A 126 -27.99 5.12 -7.08
CA ASN A 126 -27.25 3.93 -6.64
C ASN A 126 -25.83 3.88 -7.20
N THR A 127 -25.64 4.24 -8.48
CA THR A 127 -24.31 4.31 -9.11
C THR A 127 -23.42 5.32 -8.39
N ASN A 128 -23.95 6.50 -8.01
CA ASN A 128 -23.17 7.51 -7.30
C ASN A 128 -22.76 7.06 -5.89
N ILE A 129 -23.61 6.31 -5.19
CA ILE A 129 -23.26 5.75 -3.87
C ILE A 129 -22.13 4.71 -4.01
N GLU A 130 -22.23 3.81 -4.99
CA GLU A 130 -21.18 2.82 -5.26
C GLU A 130 -19.86 3.49 -5.66
N ALA A 131 -19.93 4.49 -6.54
CA ALA A 131 -18.80 5.31 -6.95
C ALA A 131 -18.12 6.00 -5.76
N THR A 132 -18.91 6.60 -4.86
CA THR A 132 -18.37 7.26 -3.65
C THR A 132 -17.60 6.28 -2.78
N GLN A 133 -18.11 5.06 -2.60
CA GLN A 133 -17.44 4.02 -1.83
C GLN A 133 -16.13 3.57 -2.48
N ALA A 134 -16.11 3.48 -3.82
CA ALA A 134 -14.91 3.11 -4.58
C ALA A 134 -13.84 4.21 -4.52
N ILE A 135 -14.23 5.49 -4.65
CA ILE A 135 -13.32 6.64 -4.52
C ILE A 135 -12.76 6.76 -3.09
N ALA A 136 -13.58 6.47 -2.08
CA ALA A 136 -13.17 6.54 -0.69
C ALA A 136 -12.22 5.41 -0.26
N ARG A 137 -12.07 4.35 -1.07
CA ARG A 137 -11.00 3.36 -0.86
C ARG A 137 -9.67 4.03 -1.21
N PRO A 138 -8.71 4.14 -0.28
CA PRO A 138 -7.43 4.75 -0.57
C PRO A 138 -6.77 4.05 -1.76
N VAL A 139 -6.52 4.79 -2.85
CA VAL A 139 -5.69 4.32 -3.97
C VAL A 139 -4.28 4.17 -3.42
N THR A 140 -3.95 2.97 -2.92
CA THR A 140 -2.62 2.64 -2.44
C THR A 140 -2.03 1.58 -3.36
N VAL A 141 -1.34 2.06 -4.39
CA VAL A 141 -0.02 1.61 -4.87
C VAL A 141 0.19 2.30 -6.21
N ALA A 142 1.13 3.25 -6.24
CA ALA A 142 1.88 3.65 -7.42
C ALA A 142 3.18 4.29 -6.91
N GLN A 143 4.22 3.47 -6.73
CA GLN A 143 5.58 4.00 -6.75
C GLN A 143 6.01 4.06 -8.21
N SER A 144 5.66 5.16 -8.89
CA SER A 144 6.34 5.47 -10.15
C SER A 144 7.77 5.88 -9.81
N GLY A 145 8.73 5.00 -10.07
CA GLY A 145 10.12 5.39 -10.23
C GLY A 145 10.21 6.38 -11.39
N ARG A 146 10.27 7.68 -11.07
CA ARG A 146 10.79 8.68 -12.00
C ARG A 146 12.24 8.90 -11.61
N ASP A 147 13.12 8.11 -12.24
CA ASP A 147 14.51 8.49 -12.42
C ASP A 147 14.52 9.79 -13.23
N TYR A 148 14.73 10.91 -12.55
CA TYR A 148 15.01 12.18 -13.21
C TYR A 148 16.48 12.18 -13.63
N HIS A 149 16.73 11.82 -14.89
CA HIS A 149 17.96 12.20 -15.57
C HIS A 149 17.81 13.62 -16.14
N TYR A 150 18.62 14.55 -15.63
CA TYR A 150 19.10 15.72 -16.34
C TYR A 150 20.62 15.79 -16.20
#